data_AF-A0A8K0W9D7-F1
#
_entry.id   AF-A0A8K0W9D7-F1
#
_cell.length_a   1.000
_cell.length_b   1.000
_cell.length_c   1.000
_cell.angle_alpha   90.00
_cell.angle_beta   90.00
_cell.angle_gamma   90.00
#
_symmetry.space_group_name_H-M   'P 1'
#
loop_
_entity.id
_entity.type
_entity.pdbx_description
1 polymer ?
#
loop_
_entity_poly.entity_id
_entity_poly.type
_entity_poly.pdbx_seq_one_letter_code
_entity_poly.pdbx_strand_id
1 'polypeptide(L)'
;MSFRKRNVIIGTAGSSSPTARQEKSLAPGTRPSPLDGRLTTSTGTQSLDQLLSGHAGMPMGTSILVEETGTTDFGGVLLRYYAAEGLVQGHQVHLLGFGDAWRRELPGLGSPDGAKKNTKSSSSSDEKMKIAWRYETLGQRNIPTRESQAQTSPGQVTSTFCHGFDLTKRLESNAIKGQLHATSVEGPLASPTNTPFHKFITDVSSKIKNSPPCTVHRIIVPSLLSPTLYNSAASQPKEILKFLHALRALLRQFPTQVTAFVSIPVTLFPRSTGLTRWMELLCDGVLELIPLQHQAPVIREPGSDDKGQGLLRAHSLPVFHEKGGGLEGTWNRENLSFKLSSSNGLVITPFNTMTSSHSAPVRIAKIAGRYLIFDSEAAALLRRNENINGTLAGTAPQQPTQNIFLGLPIELRPEEAESLLQKNVAYLVDDVAAHQAGLHNPNNEARRLYLDSLRTKKDTARQVLAEKNSKRAAEVAEKHGKARRRAPINPDEDAVSGNNQTETITRQQDSVLKSLGVTPTSSGSLISPDAERSYQVTNPAQGPMCGFLLTSGYYMTPGLRFGAKYSVYPGDPLRFHAHFMANQYDWDEEIPVLDIVAGGRLATAVKKAYLIGAQQPQTNETVDDGNMRTFSIEWAAM
;
A
#
# COMPACT_ATOMS: atom_id res chain seq x y z
N MET A 1 -34.59 -24.19 -9.68
CA MET A 1 -35.46 -23.30 -8.90
C MET A 1 -34.58 -22.39 -8.05
N SER A 2 -34.59 -21.09 -8.34
CA SER A 2 -33.76 -20.08 -7.69
C SER A 2 -34.65 -19.24 -6.77
N PHE A 3 -34.44 -19.36 -5.45
CA PHE A 3 -35.17 -18.57 -4.46
C PHE A 3 -34.49 -17.22 -4.27
N ARG A 4 -35.15 -16.14 -4.72
CA ARG A 4 -34.81 -14.76 -4.31
C ARG A 4 -35.54 -14.43 -3.01
N LYS A 5 -34.78 -14.06 -1.97
CA LYS A 5 -35.32 -13.56 -0.70
C LYS A 5 -35.80 -12.11 -0.90
N ARG A 6 -37.12 -11.90 -0.96
CA ARG A 6 -37.75 -10.58 -0.79
C ARG A 6 -38.10 -10.41 0.68
N ASN A 7 -37.47 -9.47 1.38
CA ASN A 7 -37.92 -9.06 2.70
C ASN A 7 -39.03 -8.00 2.51
N VAL A 8 -40.29 -8.42 2.55
CA VAL A 8 -41.44 -7.55 2.79
C VAL A 8 -41.88 -7.82 4.23
N ILE A 9 -41.82 -6.81 5.09
CA ILE A 9 -42.31 -6.90 6.47
C ILE A 9 -43.80 -6.59 6.42
N ILE A 10 -44.64 -7.59 6.72
CA ILE A 10 -46.08 -7.44 6.91
C ILE A 10 -46.30 -6.91 8.34
N GLY A 11 -46.93 -5.74 8.45
CA GLY A 11 -47.28 -5.14 9.72
C GLY A 11 -48.39 -5.93 10.43
N THR A 12 -48.18 -6.21 11.71
CA THR A 12 -49.24 -6.58 12.64
C THR A 12 -49.44 -5.43 13.62
N ALA A 13 -50.63 -4.82 13.57
CA ALA A 13 -51.09 -3.84 14.54
C ALA A 13 -51.22 -4.51 15.92
N GLY A 14 -50.44 -4.04 16.89
CA GLY A 14 -50.53 -4.40 18.29
C GLY A 14 -50.43 -3.13 19.12
N SER A 15 -51.51 -2.83 19.85
CA SER A 15 -51.67 -1.67 20.70
C SER A 15 -50.65 -1.63 21.84
N SER A 16 -49.77 -0.64 21.84
CA SER A 16 -49.13 -0.14 23.05
C SER A 16 -48.94 1.36 22.94
N SER A 17 -49.49 2.08 23.91
CA SER A 17 -49.34 3.52 24.18
C SER A 17 -47.94 4.08 23.81
N PRO A 18 -47.84 5.33 23.30
CA PRO A 18 -46.57 5.88 22.89
C PRO A 18 -45.74 6.21 24.14
N THR A 19 -44.86 5.31 24.54
CA THR A 19 -43.71 5.70 25.36
C THR A 19 -42.83 6.58 24.49
N ALA A 20 -42.64 7.83 24.91
CA ALA A 20 -41.78 8.79 24.25
C ALA A 20 -40.43 8.13 23.95
N ARG A 21 -40.07 8.09 22.67
CA ARG A 21 -38.79 7.59 22.18
C ARG A 21 -37.71 8.52 22.72
N GLN A 22 -37.14 8.20 23.89
CA GLN A 22 -35.93 8.87 24.36
C GLN A 22 -34.82 8.55 23.36
N GLU A 23 -34.52 9.49 22.47
CA GLU A 23 -33.25 9.50 21.74
C GLU A 23 -32.13 9.51 22.79
N LYS A 24 -31.48 8.35 23.00
CA LYS A 24 -30.25 8.30 23.78
C LYS A 24 -29.21 9.13 23.01
N SER A 25 -28.92 10.33 23.49
CA SER A 25 -27.84 11.14 22.95
C SER A 25 -26.53 10.35 23.04
N LEU A 26 -25.87 10.17 21.90
CA LEU A 26 -24.56 9.53 21.85
C LEU A 26 -23.53 10.40 22.56
N ALA A 27 -22.48 9.79 23.10
CA ALA A 27 -21.38 10.53 23.68
C ALA A 27 -20.77 11.46 22.63
N PRO A 28 -20.40 12.71 22.97
CA PRO A 28 -19.72 13.62 22.06
C PRO A 28 -18.52 12.93 21.41
N GLY A 29 -18.27 13.13 20.10
CA GLY A 29 -17.12 12.50 19.44
C GLY A 29 -17.28 11.00 19.11
N THR A 30 -18.47 10.44 19.32
CA THR A 30 -18.83 9.08 18.89
C THR A 30 -19.86 9.08 17.77
N ARG A 31 -19.73 8.14 16.83
CA ARG A 31 -20.70 7.94 15.75
C ARG A 31 -20.87 6.46 15.41
N PRO A 32 -22.04 6.03 14.92
CA PRO A 32 -22.20 4.69 14.39
C PRO A 32 -21.36 4.52 13.12
N SER A 33 -20.71 3.37 12.99
CA SER A 33 -19.92 3.02 11.82
C SER A 33 -20.81 2.93 10.58
N PRO A 34 -20.37 3.45 9.42
CA PRO A 34 -21.12 3.33 8.17
C PRO A 34 -21.22 1.89 7.64
N LEU A 35 -20.38 0.97 8.11
CA LEU A 35 -20.39 -0.42 7.64
C LEU A 35 -21.36 -1.32 8.39
N ASP A 36 -21.36 -1.26 9.73
CA ASP A 36 -22.13 -2.18 10.56
C ASP A 36 -22.81 -1.52 11.77
N GLY A 37 -22.80 -0.19 11.86
CA GLY A 37 -23.51 0.57 12.88
C GLY A 37 -22.87 0.55 14.27
N ARG A 38 -21.74 -0.15 14.49
CA ARG A 38 -21.04 -0.16 15.80
C ARG A 38 -20.56 1.23 16.18
N LEU A 39 -20.45 1.51 17.47
CA LEU A 39 -19.94 2.81 17.91
C LEU A 39 -18.44 2.95 17.56
N THR A 40 -18.09 4.08 16.99
CA THR A 40 -16.71 4.44 16.59
C THR A 40 -16.36 5.82 17.12
N THR A 41 -15.06 6.07 17.33
CA THR A 41 -14.52 7.40 17.67
C THR A 41 -13.35 7.75 16.76
N SER A 42 -13.07 9.03 16.60
CA SER A 42 -11.93 9.46 15.78
C SER A 42 -10.59 9.12 16.45
N THR A 43 -9.60 8.79 15.63
CA THR A 43 -8.19 8.64 16.02
C THR A 43 -7.48 9.98 16.21
N GLY A 44 -8.12 11.12 15.88
CA GLY A 44 -7.48 12.43 15.80
C GLY A 44 -6.68 12.64 14.51
N THR A 45 -6.66 11.65 13.61
CA THR A 45 -6.02 11.73 12.29
C THR A 45 -7.03 11.26 11.23
N GLN A 46 -7.58 12.20 10.47
CA GLN A 46 -8.66 11.93 9.52
C GLN A 46 -8.27 10.88 8.45
N SER A 47 -7.04 10.91 7.96
CA SER A 47 -6.56 9.91 6.98
C SER A 47 -6.44 8.51 7.59
N LEU A 48 -6.14 8.41 8.89
CA LEU A 48 -6.09 7.13 9.58
C LEU A 48 -7.50 6.58 9.83
N ASP A 49 -8.45 7.44 10.20
CA ASP A 49 -9.86 7.05 10.38
C ASP A 49 -10.44 6.42 9.12
N GLN A 50 -10.09 6.94 7.94
CA GLN A 50 -10.49 6.38 6.65
C GLN A 50 -9.88 4.99 6.38
N LEU A 51 -8.66 4.74 6.87
CA LEU A 51 -7.94 3.48 6.66
C LEU A 51 -8.49 2.31 7.50
N LEU A 52 -9.24 2.58 8.57
CA LEU A 52 -9.72 1.56 9.51
C LEU A 52 -10.88 0.72 8.95
N SER A 53 -10.59 -0.06 7.91
CA SER A 53 -11.46 -1.06 7.28
C SER A 53 -12.85 -0.53 6.92
N GLY A 54 -12.94 0.75 6.49
CA GLY A 54 -14.20 1.41 6.13
C GLY A 54 -15.10 1.80 7.32
N HIS A 55 -14.67 1.56 8.57
CA HIS A 55 -15.41 2.02 9.75
C HIS A 55 -15.35 3.55 9.94
N ALA A 56 -14.49 4.25 9.20
CA ALA A 56 -14.31 5.70 9.23
C ALA A 56 -14.04 6.22 10.65
N GLY A 57 -13.19 5.52 11.40
CA GLY A 57 -12.90 5.77 12.81
C GLY A 57 -12.56 4.48 13.53
N MET A 58 -12.06 4.62 14.77
CA MET A 58 -11.68 3.52 15.64
C MET A 58 -12.92 2.88 16.27
N PRO A 59 -13.19 1.58 16.03
CA PRO A 59 -14.27 0.85 16.69
C PRO A 59 -14.10 0.80 18.22
N MET A 60 -15.18 1.03 18.97
CA MET A 60 -15.17 0.84 20.42
C MET A 60 -14.85 -0.61 20.80
N GLY A 61 -14.16 -0.79 21.92
CA GLY A 61 -13.74 -2.10 22.42
C GLY A 61 -12.56 -2.72 21.68
N THR A 62 -11.78 -1.92 20.93
CA THR A 62 -10.63 -2.41 20.16
C THR A 62 -9.31 -1.72 20.50
N SER A 63 -8.19 -2.36 20.17
CA SER A 63 -6.83 -1.82 20.30
C SER A 63 -6.07 -1.74 18.98
N ILE A 64 -5.22 -0.72 18.83
CA ILE A 64 -4.21 -0.64 17.76
C ILE A 64 -2.81 -0.61 18.37
N LEU A 65 -1.92 -1.44 17.83
CA LEU A 65 -0.49 -1.42 18.04
C LEU A 65 0.20 -0.72 16.86
N VAL A 66 0.94 0.34 17.13
CA VAL A 66 1.78 1.03 16.15
C VAL A 66 3.23 0.66 16.36
N GLU A 67 3.79 0.00 15.38
CA GLU A 67 5.18 -0.40 15.29
C GLU A 67 5.95 0.67 14.53
N GLU A 68 7.07 1.14 15.06
CA GLU A 68 7.91 2.13 14.37
C GLU A 68 9.34 1.63 14.19
N THR A 69 9.82 1.71 12.95
CA THR A 69 11.22 1.41 12.59
C THR A 69 12.05 2.69 12.63
N GLY A 70 13.32 2.59 13.02
CA GLY A 70 14.25 3.72 13.11
C GLY A 70 14.27 4.37 14.49
N THR A 71 14.66 5.65 14.50
CA THR A 71 14.88 6.48 15.69
C THR A 71 13.95 7.70 15.74
N THR A 72 12.99 7.78 14.82
CA THR A 72 11.96 8.82 14.79
C THR A 72 10.84 8.53 15.78
N ASP A 73 9.93 9.48 15.98
CA ASP A 73 8.76 9.36 16.88
C ASP A 73 7.45 9.71 16.15
N PHE A 74 7.25 9.18 14.94
CA PHE A 74 5.99 9.39 14.21
C PHE A 74 4.82 8.67 14.88
N GLY A 75 5.07 7.51 15.50
CA GLY A 75 4.10 6.79 16.31
C GLY A 75 3.68 7.60 17.52
N GLY A 76 4.62 8.23 18.24
CA GLY A 76 4.28 9.12 19.36
C GLY A 76 3.43 10.32 18.93
N VAL A 77 3.64 10.86 17.73
CA VAL A 77 2.78 11.94 17.19
C VAL A 77 1.34 11.46 16.97
N LEU A 78 1.13 10.26 16.41
CA LEU A 78 -0.21 9.66 16.29
C LEU A 78 -0.91 9.53 17.65
N LEU A 79 -0.19 9.05 18.68
CA LEU A 79 -0.73 8.91 20.03
C LEU A 79 -1.08 10.28 20.66
N ARG A 80 -0.30 11.34 20.36
CA ARG A 80 -0.62 12.70 20.80
C ARG A 80 -1.87 13.26 20.12
N TYR A 81 -2.08 13.01 18.82
CA TYR A 81 -3.34 13.38 18.15
C TYR A 81 -4.53 12.63 18.76
N TYR A 82 -4.37 11.34 19.03
CA TYR A 82 -5.40 10.51 19.66
C TYR A 82 -5.77 11.00 21.07
N ALA A 83 -4.78 11.45 21.85
CA ALA A 83 -4.99 12.07 23.16
C ALA A 83 -5.70 13.43 23.04
N ALA A 84 -5.23 14.30 22.14
CA ALA A 84 -5.77 15.64 21.95
C ALA A 84 -7.24 15.59 21.51
N GLU A 85 -7.60 14.72 20.55
CA GLU A 85 -8.99 14.51 20.14
C GLU A 85 -9.86 14.06 21.30
N GLY A 86 -9.37 13.16 22.15
CA GLY A 86 -10.09 12.75 23.36
C GLY A 86 -10.36 13.90 24.32
N LEU A 87 -9.36 14.73 24.62
CA LEU A 87 -9.51 15.85 25.54
C LEU A 87 -10.46 16.94 25.00
N VAL A 88 -10.43 17.20 23.70
CA VAL A 88 -11.33 18.17 23.05
C VAL A 88 -12.78 17.66 23.04
N GLN A 89 -12.98 16.37 22.84
CA GLN A 89 -14.31 15.74 22.82
C GLN A 89 -14.91 15.52 24.22
N GLY A 90 -14.13 15.67 25.30
CA GLY A 90 -14.63 15.43 26.66
C GLY A 90 -14.39 14.01 27.19
N HIS A 91 -13.53 13.24 26.53
CA HIS A 91 -13.22 11.87 26.91
C HIS A 91 -12.21 11.81 28.07
N GLN A 92 -12.18 10.67 28.75
CA GLN A 92 -11.23 10.35 29.81
C GLN A 92 -10.01 9.68 29.18
N VAL A 93 -8.85 10.33 29.21
CA VAL A 93 -7.61 9.82 28.61
C VAL A 93 -6.72 9.23 29.70
N HIS A 94 -6.37 7.96 29.58
CA HIS A 94 -5.48 7.25 30.51
C HIS A 94 -4.12 7.04 29.85
N LEU A 95 -3.07 7.59 30.46
CA LEU A 95 -1.70 7.56 29.93
C LEU A 95 -0.80 6.70 30.82
N LEU A 96 -0.10 5.74 30.22
CA LEU A 96 0.94 4.94 30.88
C LEU A 96 2.33 5.39 30.44
N GLY A 97 3.25 5.63 31.37
CA GLY A 97 4.66 5.95 31.06
C GLY A 97 5.05 7.33 31.56
N PHE A 98 4.40 8.35 31.00
CA PHE A 98 4.69 9.76 31.27
C PHE A 98 3.75 10.35 32.34
N GLY A 99 4.20 11.42 33.00
CA GLY A 99 3.39 12.19 33.95
C GLY A 99 2.54 13.28 33.30
N ASP A 100 1.84 14.07 34.12
CA ASP A 100 0.92 15.12 33.67
C ASP A 100 1.56 16.20 32.78
N ALA A 101 2.89 16.36 32.86
CA ALA A 101 3.64 17.28 32.00
C ALA A 101 3.49 16.95 30.50
N TRP A 102 3.26 15.67 30.16
CA TRP A 102 3.02 15.23 28.77
C TRP A 102 1.83 15.93 28.12
N ARG A 103 0.87 16.41 28.91
CA ARG A 103 -0.25 17.24 28.44
C ARG A 103 0.21 18.48 27.68
N ARG A 104 1.36 19.06 28.04
CA ARG A 104 1.93 20.27 27.42
C ARG A 104 2.50 20.00 26.03
N GLU A 105 2.70 18.75 25.65
CA GLU A 105 3.19 18.34 24.33
C GLU A 105 2.07 18.14 23.30
N LEU A 106 0.81 18.18 23.73
CA LEU A 106 -0.32 17.91 22.85
C LEU A 106 -0.53 19.04 21.84
N PRO A 107 -0.80 18.71 20.56
CA PRO A 107 -0.98 19.69 19.50
C PRO A 107 -2.25 20.52 19.70
N GLY A 108 -2.20 21.77 19.26
CA GLY A 108 -3.34 22.70 19.32
C GLY A 108 -4.34 22.50 18.19
N LEU A 109 -5.53 23.07 18.30
CA LEU A 109 -6.53 23.07 17.23
C LEU A 109 -6.03 23.90 16.04
N GLY A 110 -6.13 23.32 14.83
CA GLY A 110 -5.82 23.99 13.58
C GLY A 110 -6.92 24.98 13.17
N SER A 111 -6.57 25.96 12.32
CA SER A 111 -7.56 26.87 11.75
C SER A 111 -8.45 26.12 10.73
N PRO A 112 -9.78 26.34 10.71
CA PRO A 112 -10.68 25.70 9.73
C PRO A 112 -10.38 26.04 8.26
N ASP A 113 -9.47 27.00 8.00
CA ASP A 113 -9.13 27.49 6.65
C ASP A 113 -7.97 26.75 5.93
N GLY A 114 -7.42 25.69 6.53
CA GLY A 114 -6.32 24.91 5.92
C GLY A 114 -6.65 24.23 4.58
N ALA A 115 -7.93 24.16 4.21
CA ALA A 115 -8.40 23.57 2.95
C ALA A 115 -8.57 24.57 1.78
N LYS A 116 -8.35 25.88 1.97
CA LYS A 116 -8.65 26.92 0.96
C LYS A 116 -7.52 27.94 0.72
N LYS A 117 -6.27 27.50 0.59
CA LYS A 117 -5.17 28.42 0.24
C LYS A 117 -4.32 27.92 -0.92
N ASN A 118 -4.96 27.70 -2.07
CA ASN A 118 -4.26 27.71 -3.35
C ASN A 118 -5.17 28.19 -4.50
N THR A 119 -5.63 29.44 -4.42
CA THR A 119 -6.11 30.18 -5.59
C THR A 119 -5.59 31.61 -5.48
N LYS A 120 -4.40 31.86 -6.05
CA LYS A 120 -4.01 33.23 -6.40
C LYS A 120 -4.89 33.68 -7.56
N SER A 121 -5.45 34.86 -7.39
CA SER A 121 -6.25 35.60 -8.36
C SER A 121 -5.46 35.91 -9.64
N SER A 122 -5.89 35.36 -10.76
CA SER A 122 -5.66 35.94 -12.09
C SER A 122 -7.01 36.30 -12.70
N SER A 123 -7.25 37.60 -12.77
CA SER A 123 -8.32 38.21 -13.53
C SER A 123 -8.07 38.01 -15.03
N SER A 124 -8.89 37.22 -15.71
CA SER A 124 -9.36 37.50 -17.08
C SER A 124 -10.44 36.49 -17.44
N SER A 125 -11.45 37.01 -18.12
CA SER A 125 -12.62 36.34 -18.64
C SER A 125 -12.28 35.17 -19.55
N ASP A 126 -12.88 34.01 -19.33
CA ASP A 126 -13.44 33.23 -20.43
C ASP A 126 -14.55 32.28 -19.98
N GLU A 127 -15.67 32.38 -20.70
CA GLU A 127 -16.85 31.56 -20.57
C GLU A 127 -16.59 30.13 -21.04
N LYS A 128 -17.07 29.17 -20.22
CA LYS A 128 -17.69 27.89 -20.64
C LYS A 128 -16.77 26.72 -21.01
N MET A 129 -16.84 25.65 -20.20
CA MET A 129 -17.01 24.24 -20.63
C MET A 129 -17.43 23.37 -19.42
N LYS A 130 -18.73 23.05 -19.33
CA LYS A 130 -19.39 22.35 -18.20
C LYS A 130 -19.20 20.81 -18.18
N ILE A 131 -18.22 20.26 -18.89
CA ILE A 131 -18.09 18.79 -19.07
C ILE A 131 -17.03 18.16 -18.15
N ALA A 132 -15.98 18.89 -17.76
CA ALA A 132 -14.89 18.34 -16.94
C ALA A 132 -15.28 17.96 -15.50
N TRP A 133 -16.40 18.48 -14.99
CA TRP A 133 -16.85 18.22 -13.61
C TRP A 133 -17.39 16.79 -13.39
N ARG A 134 -17.71 16.06 -14.46
CA ARG A 134 -18.28 14.71 -14.38
C ARG A 134 -17.27 13.57 -14.21
N TYR A 135 -15.98 13.81 -14.45
CA TYR A 135 -14.94 12.78 -14.30
C TYR A 135 -14.11 12.91 -13.03
N GLU A 136 -14.01 14.11 -12.45
CA GLU A 136 -13.37 14.30 -11.13
C GLU A 136 -14.13 13.56 -10.01
N THR A 137 -15.44 13.39 -10.19
CA THR A 137 -16.34 12.67 -9.26
C THR A 137 -16.27 11.14 -9.35
N LEU A 138 -15.64 10.57 -10.39
CA LEU A 138 -15.51 9.11 -10.55
C LEU A 138 -14.26 8.53 -9.87
N GLY A 139 -13.22 9.34 -9.68
CA GLY A 139 -11.99 8.94 -8.96
C GLY A 139 -12.11 8.94 -7.43
N GLN A 140 -13.17 9.54 -6.88
CA GLN A 140 -13.39 9.69 -5.43
C GLN A 140 -14.41 8.69 -4.87
N ARG A 141 -14.36 7.43 -5.31
CA ARG A 141 -15.42 6.44 -5.08
C ARG A 141 -15.49 5.85 -3.66
N ASN A 142 -15.04 6.58 -2.63
CA ASN A 142 -15.18 6.21 -1.20
C ASN A 142 -15.42 7.42 -0.26
N ILE A 143 -16.11 8.47 -0.73
CA ILE A 143 -16.60 9.54 0.15
C ILE A 143 -18.14 9.48 0.17
N PRO A 144 -18.81 9.11 1.28
CA PRO A 144 -20.23 9.37 1.43
C PRO A 144 -20.43 10.83 1.84
N THR A 145 -20.34 11.76 0.90
CA THR A 145 -20.89 13.12 1.08
C THR A 145 -22.36 13.08 0.65
N ARG A 146 -23.20 12.56 1.55
CA ARG A 146 -24.64 12.82 1.50
C ARG A 146 -25.08 13.37 2.85
N GLU A 147 -24.61 14.57 3.16
CA GLU A 147 -25.41 15.47 3.98
C GLU A 147 -26.67 15.75 3.17
N SER A 148 -27.76 15.10 3.55
CA SER A 148 -29.07 15.46 3.03
C SER A 148 -29.31 16.90 3.45
N GLN A 149 -29.58 17.77 2.47
CA GLN A 149 -30.18 19.08 2.70
C GLN A 149 -31.53 18.87 3.40
N ALA A 150 -31.49 18.73 4.72
CA ALA A 150 -32.63 18.97 5.57
C ALA A 150 -32.69 20.49 5.77
N GLN A 151 -33.83 21.08 5.39
CA GLN A 151 -34.15 22.47 5.62
C GLN A 151 -33.85 22.84 7.08
N THR A 152 -32.96 23.81 7.25
CA THR A 152 -32.47 24.28 8.54
C THR A 152 -33.59 24.97 9.32
N SER A 153 -33.95 24.38 10.45
CA SER A 153 -34.46 25.13 11.60
C SER A 153 -33.25 25.72 12.34
N PRO A 154 -33.23 27.01 12.73
CA PRO A 154 -32.07 27.62 13.37
C PRO A 154 -31.97 27.13 14.83
N GLY A 155 -30.94 26.34 15.17
CA GLY A 155 -30.68 25.98 16.57
C GLY A 155 -29.80 24.77 16.90
N GLN A 156 -29.34 23.94 15.95
CA GLN A 156 -28.52 22.76 16.26
C GLN A 156 -27.04 22.96 15.91
N VAL A 157 -26.19 22.96 16.94
CA VAL A 157 -24.72 23.00 16.82
C VAL A 157 -24.24 21.64 16.27
N THR A 158 -23.75 21.60 15.04
CA THR A 158 -23.14 20.40 14.45
C THR A 158 -21.83 20.09 15.17
N SER A 159 -21.75 18.96 15.89
CA SER A 159 -20.53 18.53 16.58
C SER A 159 -19.52 17.90 15.60
N THR A 160 -18.33 18.47 15.50
CA THR A 160 -17.22 17.96 14.67
C THR A 160 -16.74 16.58 15.16
N PHE A 161 -16.63 15.61 14.25
CA PHE A 161 -16.22 14.23 14.58
C PHE A 161 -14.70 14.04 14.72
N CYS A 162 -13.90 14.74 13.91
CA CYS A 162 -12.44 14.74 13.95
C CYS A 162 -11.97 16.17 13.76
N HIS A 163 -11.17 16.70 14.67
CA HIS A 163 -10.62 18.05 14.57
C HIS A 163 -9.32 18.03 13.75
N GLY A 164 -9.01 19.14 13.09
CA GLY A 164 -7.69 19.39 12.53
C GLY A 164 -6.75 19.88 13.63
N PHE A 165 -5.54 19.33 13.70
CA PHE A 165 -4.54 19.71 14.69
C PHE A 165 -3.29 20.31 14.03
N ASP A 166 -2.73 21.34 14.68
CA ASP A 166 -1.55 22.07 14.24
C ASP A 166 -0.40 21.85 15.24
N LEU A 167 0.72 21.32 14.76
CA LEU A 167 1.90 20.99 15.57
C LEU A 167 2.68 22.22 16.02
N THR A 168 2.49 23.37 15.35
CA THR A 168 3.12 24.64 15.75
C THR A 168 2.47 25.22 17.00
N LYS A 169 1.25 24.77 17.33
CA LYS A 169 0.48 25.21 18.48
C LYS A 169 0.46 24.14 19.57
N ARG A 170 0.05 24.53 20.77
CA ARG A 170 -0.20 23.62 21.89
C ARG A 170 -1.66 23.70 22.30
N LEU A 171 -2.17 22.60 22.84
CA LEU A 171 -3.57 22.51 23.25
C LEU A 171 -3.83 23.47 24.42
N GLU A 172 -4.67 24.47 24.17
CA GLU A 172 -5.06 25.46 25.18
C GLU A 172 -5.99 24.85 26.22
N SER A 173 -5.87 25.29 27.48
CA SER A 173 -6.72 24.83 28.59
C SER A 173 -8.22 25.02 28.32
N ASN A 174 -8.59 26.05 27.56
CA ASN A 174 -9.98 26.38 27.23
C ASN A 174 -10.62 25.37 26.27
N ALA A 175 -9.81 24.69 25.45
CA ALA A 175 -10.28 23.69 24.49
C ALA A 175 -10.48 22.31 25.14
N ILE A 176 -10.00 22.11 26.37
CA ILE A 176 -9.99 20.81 27.04
C ILE A 176 -11.27 20.65 27.84
N LYS A 177 -12.11 19.71 27.40
CA LYS A 177 -13.36 19.31 28.06
C LYS A 177 -13.20 18.02 28.86
N GLY A 178 -12.21 17.20 28.51
CA GLY A 178 -11.91 15.91 29.13
C GLY A 178 -10.91 15.99 30.29
N GLN A 179 -10.56 14.82 30.84
CA GLN A 179 -9.55 14.71 31.89
C GLN A 179 -8.44 13.73 31.45
N LEU A 180 -7.20 14.06 31.83
CA LEU A 180 -6.02 13.22 31.63
C LEU A 180 -5.65 12.55 32.97
N HIS A 181 -5.54 11.23 32.95
CA HIS A 181 -5.11 10.41 34.07
C HIS A 181 -3.75 9.80 33.74
N ALA A 182 -2.67 10.41 34.23
CA ALA A 182 -1.32 9.93 33.99
C ALA A 182 -0.85 8.96 35.09
N THR A 183 -0.32 7.81 34.68
CA THR A 183 0.40 6.88 35.55
C THR A 183 1.88 6.93 35.20
N SER A 184 2.63 7.68 36.00
CA SER A 184 4.08 7.78 35.87
C SER A 184 4.76 6.46 36.22
N VAL A 185 5.81 6.12 35.48
CA VAL A 185 6.70 4.99 35.79
C VAL A 185 7.87 5.50 36.62
N GLU A 186 8.40 4.67 37.52
CA GLU A 186 9.52 5.01 38.43
C GLU A 186 10.89 5.11 37.71
N GLY A 187 10.88 5.04 36.38
CA GLY A 187 12.05 5.14 35.51
C GLY A 187 12.86 3.84 35.39
N PRO A 188 13.95 3.84 34.59
CA PRO A 188 14.70 2.63 34.26
C PRO A 188 15.50 2.05 35.44
N LEU A 189 15.82 2.88 36.44
CA LEU A 189 16.63 2.53 37.60
C LEU A 189 15.80 1.97 38.78
N ALA A 190 14.48 1.89 38.62
CA ALA A 190 13.60 1.32 39.63
C ALA A 190 13.87 -0.17 39.85
N SER A 191 13.54 -0.67 41.05
CA SER A 191 13.71 -2.09 41.39
C SER A 191 13.03 -2.99 40.34
N PRO A 192 13.71 -4.05 39.85
CA PRO A 192 13.17 -4.96 38.82
C PRO A 192 12.00 -5.82 39.32
N THR A 193 11.57 -5.66 40.57
CA THR A 193 10.47 -6.43 41.16
C THR A 193 9.09 -5.79 40.94
N ASN A 194 9.03 -4.49 40.61
CA ASN A 194 7.76 -3.78 40.49
C ASN A 194 7.55 -3.28 39.05
N THR A 195 6.52 -3.79 38.37
CA THR A 195 6.11 -3.36 37.03
C THR A 195 4.87 -2.46 37.12
N PRO A 196 4.77 -1.40 36.30
CA PRO A 196 3.65 -0.45 36.39
C PRO A 196 2.33 -1.01 35.85
N PHE A 197 2.37 -2.13 35.14
CA PHE A 197 1.26 -2.66 34.34
C PHE A 197 0.04 -3.07 35.17
N HIS A 198 0.24 -3.82 36.25
CA HIS A 198 -0.87 -4.32 37.07
C HIS A 198 -1.61 -3.17 37.78
N LYS A 199 -0.84 -2.23 38.35
CA LYS A 199 -1.38 -1.02 38.99
C LYS A 199 -2.18 -0.19 38.00
N PHE A 200 -1.64 0.01 36.79
CA PHE A 200 -2.30 0.77 35.74
C PHE A 200 -3.64 0.14 35.31
N ILE A 201 -3.68 -1.16 35.01
CA ILE A 201 -4.93 -1.83 34.62
C ILE A 201 -5.97 -1.75 35.74
N THR A 202 -5.55 -1.88 36.99
CA THR A 202 -6.45 -1.79 38.16
C THR A 202 -7.03 -0.38 38.31
N ASP A 203 -6.20 0.67 38.18
CA ASP A 203 -6.67 2.07 38.23
C ASP A 203 -7.64 2.36 37.08
N VAL A 204 -7.29 1.99 35.85
CA VAL A 204 -8.15 2.19 34.67
C VAL A 204 -9.49 1.46 34.84
N SER A 205 -9.47 0.20 35.28
CA SER A 205 -10.69 -0.58 35.54
C SER A 205 -11.58 0.09 36.61
N SER A 206 -10.97 0.61 37.69
CA SER A 206 -11.72 1.32 38.73
C SER A 206 -12.37 2.60 38.21
N LYS A 207 -11.66 3.38 37.38
CA LYS A 207 -12.16 4.64 36.82
C LYS A 207 -13.29 4.44 35.81
N ILE A 208 -13.25 3.35 35.04
CA ILE A 208 -14.33 2.99 34.11
C ILE A 208 -15.58 2.53 34.89
N LYS A 209 -15.42 1.75 35.97
CA LYS A 209 -16.56 1.32 36.79
C LYS A 209 -17.23 2.48 37.53
N ASN A 210 -16.45 3.50 37.89
CA ASN A 210 -16.93 4.68 38.59
C ASN A 210 -17.47 5.77 37.66
N SER A 211 -17.30 5.65 36.34
CA SER A 211 -17.78 6.63 35.38
C SER A 211 -19.19 6.27 34.86
N PRO A 212 -19.98 7.26 34.41
CA PRO A 212 -21.25 6.99 33.74
C PRO A 212 -21.07 6.15 32.47
N PRO A 213 -22.01 5.25 32.12
CA PRO A 213 -21.90 4.37 30.94
C PRO A 213 -21.75 5.06 29.57
N CYS A 214 -22.03 6.37 29.51
CA CYS A 214 -21.86 7.21 28.33
C CYS A 214 -20.46 7.84 28.22
N THR A 215 -19.56 7.60 29.19
CA THR A 215 -18.22 8.17 29.20
C THR A 215 -17.28 7.33 28.34
N VAL A 216 -16.58 7.97 27.42
CA VAL A 216 -15.56 7.32 26.60
C VAL A 216 -14.19 7.42 27.28
N HIS A 217 -13.48 6.30 27.33
CA HIS A 217 -12.15 6.14 27.90
C HIS A 217 -11.14 5.76 26.81
N ARG A 218 -10.07 6.54 26.66
CA ARG A 218 -8.99 6.29 25.70
C ARG A 218 -7.73 5.89 26.46
N ILE A 219 -7.26 4.67 26.25
CA ILE A 219 -6.01 4.16 26.84
C ILE A 219 -4.87 4.44 25.85
N ILE A 220 -3.80 5.06 26.34
CA ILE A 220 -2.66 5.48 25.52
C ILE A 220 -1.37 4.99 26.18
N VAL A 221 -0.57 4.24 25.41
CA VAL A 221 0.70 3.69 25.88
C VAL A 221 1.80 4.02 24.86
N PRO A 222 2.44 5.20 24.99
CA PRO A 222 3.54 5.60 24.12
C PRO A 222 4.83 4.85 24.44
N SER A 223 5.53 4.44 23.39
CA SER A 223 6.88 3.86 23.44
C SER A 223 6.99 2.73 24.45
N LEU A 224 6.05 1.78 24.36
CA LEU A 224 5.97 0.58 25.18
C LEU A 224 7.32 -0.16 25.16
N LEU A 225 7.80 -0.53 26.35
CA LEU A 225 9.11 -1.17 26.57
C LEU A 225 10.33 -0.32 26.22
N SER A 226 10.18 0.99 25.98
CA SER A 226 11.34 1.86 25.80
C SER A 226 12.26 1.80 27.03
N PRO A 227 13.57 1.50 26.85
CA PRO A 227 14.54 1.47 27.95
C PRO A 227 14.70 2.79 28.71
N THR A 228 14.22 3.90 28.13
CA THR A 228 14.22 5.21 28.79
C THR A 228 13.09 5.39 29.81
N LEU A 229 12.04 4.58 29.72
CA LEU A 229 10.84 4.69 30.56
C LEU A 229 10.64 3.47 31.45
N TYR A 230 10.90 2.28 30.92
CA TYR A 230 10.60 1.01 31.56
C TYR A 230 11.88 0.34 32.09
N ASN A 231 11.76 -0.34 33.23
CA ASN A 231 12.83 -1.19 33.75
C ASN A 231 12.95 -2.50 32.94
N SER A 232 14.06 -3.22 33.12
CA SER A 232 14.32 -4.48 32.41
C SER A 232 13.29 -5.58 32.69
N ALA A 233 12.62 -5.52 33.86
CA ALA A 233 11.59 -6.47 34.23
C ALA A 233 10.31 -6.33 33.39
N ALA A 234 9.99 -5.12 32.92
CA ALA A 234 8.84 -4.88 32.06
C ALA A 234 8.93 -5.65 30.73
N SER A 235 10.14 -5.88 30.22
CA SER A 235 10.39 -6.64 28.98
C SER A 235 10.27 -8.16 29.16
N GLN A 236 10.05 -8.65 30.38
CA GLN A 236 9.82 -10.09 30.59
C GLN A 236 8.47 -10.49 29.97
N PRO A 237 8.42 -11.58 29.16
CA PRO A 237 7.18 -12.01 28.52
C PRO A 237 6.02 -12.21 29.49
N LYS A 238 6.31 -12.71 30.71
CA LYS A 238 5.31 -12.90 31.78
C LYS A 238 4.60 -11.60 32.16
N GLU A 239 5.31 -10.47 32.15
CA GLU A 239 4.76 -9.19 32.58
C GLU A 239 4.01 -8.52 31.43
N ILE A 240 4.67 -8.38 30.27
CA ILE A 240 4.09 -7.66 29.13
C ILE A 240 2.92 -8.40 28.48
N LEU A 241 2.99 -9.72 28.34
CA LEU A 241 1.89 -10.48 27.73
C LEU A 241 0.68 -10.55 28.66
N LYS A 242 0.89 -10.63 29.98
CA LYS A 242 -0.21 -10.50 30.95
C LYS A 242 -0.85 -9.12 30.89
N PHE A 243 -0.04 -8.07 30.75
CA PHE A 243 -0.54 -6.72 30.58
C PHE A 243 -1.44 -6.58 29.34
N LEU A 244 -0.95 -6.99 28.16
CA LEU A 244 -1.73 -6.90 26.92
C LEU A 244 -2.97 -7.80 26.94
N HIS A 245 -2.86 -8.99 27.54
CA HIS A 245 -4.01 -9.86 27.75
C HIS A 245 -5.06 -9.21 28.65
N ALA A 246 -4.64 -8.58 29.76
CA ALA A 246 -5.54 -7.86 30.66
C ALA A 246 -6.16 -6.61 30.00
N LEU A 247 -5.38 -5.89 29.19
CA LEU A 247 -5.86 -4.77 28.37
C LEU A 247 -6.94 -5.23 27.38
N ARG A 248 -6.69 -6.33 26.67
CA ARG A 248 -7.66 -6.96 25.76
C ARG A 248 -8.93 -7.35 26.52
N ALA A 249 -8.80 -8.00 27.68
CA ALA A 249 -9.94 -8.37 28.52
C ALA A 249 -10.79 -7.15 28.93
N LEU A 250 -10.14 -6.04 29.32
CA LEU A 250 -10.79 -4.79 29.68
C LEU A 250 -11.57 -4.18 28.51
N LEU A 251 -10.98 -4.18 27.31
CA LEU A 251 -11.64 -3.70 26.09
C LEU A 251 -12.90 -4.52 25.75
N ARG A 252 -12.85 -5.84 25.96
CA ARG A 252 -14.00 -6.74 25.74
C ARG A 252 -15.06 -6.66 26.84
N GLN A 253 -14.66 -6.31 28.06
CA GLN A 253 -15.60 -6.08 29.17
C GLN A 253 -16.41 -4.79 28.99
N PHE A 254 -15.80 -3.75 28.39
CA PHE A 254 -16.41 -2.44 28.20
C PHE A 254 -16.43 -2.00 26.71
N PRO A 255 -17.11 -2.77 25.84
CA PRO A 255 -16.98 -2.63 24.39
C PRO A 255 -17.61 -1.35 23.81
N THR A 256 -18.39 -0.60 24.59
CA THR A 256 -19.01 0.66 24.16
C THR A 256 -18.30 1.90 24.70
N GLN A 257 -17.32 1.74 25.59
CA GLN A 257 -16.74 2.84 26.36
C GLN A 257 -15.22 2.97 26.17
N VAL A 258 -14.50 1.90 25.82
CA VAL A 258 -13.03 1.90 25.89
C VAL A 258 -12.38 1.62 24.55
N THR A 259 -11.30 2.34 24.24
CA THR A 259 -10.39 2.05 23.12
C THR A 259 -8.94 2.26 23.51
N ALA A 260 -8.03 1.45 22.95
CA ALA A 260 -6.60 1.51 23.29
C ALA A 260 -5.71 1.79 22.07
N PHE A 261 -4.67 2.59 22.28
CA PHE A 261 -3.68 2.94 21.26
C PHE A 261 -2.28 2.85 21.87
N VAL A 262 -1.46 1.96 21.33
CA VAL A 262 -0.16 1.57 21.89
C VAL A 262 0.91 1.75 20.81
N SER A 263 2.09 2.30 21.13
CA SER A 263 3.23 2.30 20.22
C SER A 263 4.42 1.53 20.77
N ILE A 264 5.20 0.89 19.89
CA ILE A 264 6.42 0.15 20.24
C ILE A 264 7.54 0.41 19.21
N PRO A 265 8.78 0.69 19.66
CA PRO A 265 9.93 0.77 18.77
C PRO A 265 10.40 -0.63 18.35
N VAL A 266 10.16 -1.02 17.09
CA VAL A 266 10.56 -2.34 16.58
C VAL A 266 12.04 -2.44 16.25
N THR A 267 12.80 -1.35 16.33
CA THR A 267 14.27 -1.39 16.32
C THR A 267 14.86 -2.07 17.54
N LEU A 268 14.20 -1.94 18.69
CA LEU A 268 14.59 -2.61 19.94
C LEU A 268 13.88 -3.95 20.11
N PHE A 269 12.65 -4.06 19.60
CA PHE A 269 11.83 -5.27 19.67
C PHE A 269 11.40 -5.73 18.26
N PRO A 270 12.32 -6.34 17.48
CA PRO A 270 12.04 -6.74 16.11
C PRO A 270 10.84 -7.66 16.01
N ARG A 271 10.04 -7.50 14.94
CA ARG A 271 8.88 -8.34 14.64
C ARG A 271 9.22 -9.82 14.40
N SER A 272 10.48 -10.12 14.08
CA SER A 272 11.00 -11.49 13.97
C SER A 272 11.07 -12.20 15.32
N THR A 273 10.98 -11.48 16.44
CA THR A 273 10.97 -12.08 17.77
C THR A 273 9.59 -12.62 18.13
N GLY A 274 9.56 -13.76 18.82
CA GLY A 274 8.30 -14.35 19.29
C GLY A 274 7.53 -13.41 20.22
N LEU A 275 8.22 -12.57 21.00
CA LEU A 275 7.59 -11.61 21.91
C LEU A 275 6.72 -10.61 21.15
N THR A 276 7.28 -9.91 20.17
CA THR A 276 6.54 -8.94 19.34
C THR A 276 5.39 -9.62 18.61
N ARG A 277 5.59 -10.83 18.09
CA ARG A 277 4.51 -11.59 17.44
C ARG A 277 3.35 -11.91 18.38
N TRP A 278 3.62 -12.26 19.63
CA TRP A 278 2.57 -12.44 20.64
C TRP A 278 1.87 -11.12 20.97
N MET A 279 2.59 -10.00 20.99
CA MET A 279 2.00 -8.67 21.19
C MET A 279 1.05 -8.30 20.05
N GLU A 280 1.44 -8.56 18.79
CA GLU A 280 0.60 -8.37 17.61
C GLU A 280 -0.70 -9.18 17.70
N LEU A 281 -0.63 -10.44 18.13
CA LEU A 281 -1.79 -11.34 18.24
C LEU A 281 -2.77 -10.94 19.35
N LEU A 282 -2.29 -10.26 20.41
CA LEU A 282 -3.15 -9.79 21.50
C LEU A 282 -3.84 -8.46 21.16
N CYS A 283 -3.37 -7.74 20.13
CA CYS A 283 -3.94 -6.50 19.64
C CYS A 283 -4.90 -6.72 18.46
N ASP A 284 -5.90 -5.85 18.31
CA ASP A 284 -6.92 -6.01 17.26
C ASP A 284 -6.46 -5.46 15.90
N GLY A 285 -5.64 -4.41 15.92
CA GLY A 285 -4.99 -3.83 14.75
C GLY A 285 -3.49 -3.65 14.97
N VAL A 286 -2.71 -3.79 13.89
CA VAL A 286 -1.26 -3.63 13.87
C VAL A 286 -0.88 -2.80 12.65
N LEU A 287 -0.24 -1.67 12.89
CA LEU A 287 0.24 -0.74 11.88
C LEU A 287 1.76 -0.58 12.03
N GLU A 288 2.50 -0.66 10.94
CA GLU A 288 3.95 -0.48 10.91
C GLU A 288 4.31 0.80 10.15
N LEU A 289 4.96 1.74 10.84
CA LEU A 289 5.56 2.94 10.30
C LEU A 289 7.02 2.68 9.97
N ILE A 290 7.38 2.90 8.70
CA ILE A 290 8.73 2.75 8.16
C ILE A 290 9.18 4.11 7.62
N PRO A 291 9.83 4.95 8.44
CA PRO A 291 10.44 6.19 8.00
C PRO A 291 11.46 5.95 6.89
N LEU A 292 11.42 6.76 5.83
CA LEU A 292 12.45 6.74 4.80
C LEU A 292 13.61 7.60 5.28
N GLN A 293 14.79 6.99 5.43
CA GLN A 293 16.01 7.75 5.75
C GLN A 293 16.27 8.75 4.63
N HIS A 294 16.64 9.99 5.01
CA HIS A 294 16.93 11.09 4.08
C HIS A 294 17.69 10.57 2.84
N GLN A 295 17.05 10.63 1.68
CA GLN A 295 17.80 10.63 0.43
C GLN A 295 18.82 11.78 0.54
N ALA A 296 20.09 11.50 0.23
CA ALA A 296 21.16 12.50 0.17
C ALA A 296 20.67 13.77 -0.54
N PRO A 297 21.22 14.97 -0.23
CA PRO A 297 20.69 16.25 -0.71
C PRO A 297 20.87 16.38 -2.22
N VAL A 298 19.98 15.77 -3.00
CA VAL A 298 19.70 16.15 -4.38
C VAL A 298 18.85 17.40 -4.26
N ILE A 299 19.47 18.54 -4.59
CA ILE A 299 18.91 19.87 -4.84
C ILE A 299 17.42 19.96 -4.49
N ARG A 300 17.12 20.51 -3.31
CA ARG A 300 15.75 20.90 -2.93
C ARG A 300 15.31 22.01 -3.88
N GLU A 301 14.56 21.65 -4.93
CA GLU A 301 13.81 22.66 -5.67
C GLU A 301 12.75 23.27 -4.73
N PRO A 302 12.66 24.60 -4.61
CA PRO A 302 11.67 25.25 -3.78
C PRO A 302 10.27 25.03 -4.39
N GLY A 303 9.51 24.10 -3.81
CA GLY A 303 8.15 23.75 -4.26
C GLY A 303 7.79 22.26 -4.18
N SER A 304 8.74 21.36 -3.91
CA SER A 304 8.53 19.91 -3.83
C SER A 304 8.19 19.43 -2.39
N ASP A 305 7.11 19.93 -1.81
CA ASP A 305 6.63 19.49 -0.47
C ASP A 305 5.87 18.15 -0.50
N ASP A 306 5.79 17.48 -1.66
CA ASP A 306 4.93 16.31 -1.87
C ASP A 306 5.65 14.95 -1.80
N LYS A 307 6.89 14.92 -1.31
CA LYS A 307 7.61 13.64 -1.09
C LYS A 307 7.20 13.01 0.25
N GLY A 308 6.68 11.79 0.22
CA GLY A 308 6.34 11.01 1.42
C GLY A 308 7.56 10.83 2.35
N GLN A 309 7.37 11.06 3.65
CA GLN A 309 8.43 10.98 4.66
C GLN A 309 8.69 9.53 5.14
N GLY A 310 7.74 8.64 4.90
CA GLY A 310 7.87 7.22 5.20
C GLY A 310 6.75 6.40 4.60
N LEU A 311 6.85 5.09 4.75
CA LEU A 311 5.84 4.10 4.36
C LEU A 311 5.04 3.67 5.59
N LEU A 312 3.74 3.48 5.40
CA LEU A 312 2.85 2.85 6.36
C LEU A 312 2.41 1.50 5.81
N ARG A 313 2.50 0.45 6.63
CA ARG A 313 1.98 -0.88 6.33
C ARG A 313 0.94 -1.26 7.37
N ALA A 314 -0.25 -1.67 6.93
CA ALA A 314 -1.22 -2.30 7.81
C ALA A 314 -0.97 -3.81 7.81
N HIS A 315 -0.74 -4.41 8.99
CA HIS A 315 -0.58 -5.87 9.15
C HIS A 315 -1.86 -6.51 9.65
N SER A 316 -2.62 -5.79 10.48
CA SER A 316 -3.97 -6.16 10.85
C SER A 316 -4.81 -4.91 11.09
N LEU A 317 -6.10 -5.04 10.87
CA LEU A 317 -7.10 -4.00 11.08
C LEU A 317 -8.17 -4.52 12.04
N PRO A 318 -8.61 -3.70 13.03
CA PRO A 318 -9.63 -4.08 14.00
C PRO A 318 -10.89 -4.59 13.34
N VAL A 319 -11.58 -5.56 13.98
CA VAL A 319 -12.85 -6.16 13.52
C VAL A 319 -12.73 -7.02 12.25
N PHE A 320 -12.07 -6.51 11.21
CA PHE A 320 -11.90 -7.17 9.93
C PHE A 320 -11.15 -8.50 10.07
N HIS A 321 -10.02 -8.50 10.77
CA HIS A 321 -9.21 -9.70 10.98
C HIS A 321 -9.86 -10.70 11.93
N GLU A 322 -10.63 -10.23 12.91
CA GLU A 322 -11.36 -11.11 13.84
C GLU A 322 -12.48 -11.89 13.16
N LYS A 323 -13.12 -11.31 12.13
CA LYS A 323 -14.18 -11.96 11.35
C LYS A 323 -13.65 -12.95 10.30
N GLY A 324 -12.35 -13.26 10.32
CA GLY A 324 -11.72 -14.14 9.34
C GLY A 324 -11.45 -13.46 7.99
N GLY A 325 -11.25 -12.13 7.98
CA GLY A 325 -10.89 -11.33 6.79
C GLY A 325 -9.51 -11.63 6.18
N GLY A 326 -9.04 -12.88 6.29
CA GLY A 326 -7.80 -13.38 5.69
C GLY A 326 -8.08 -14.10 4.37
N LEU A 327 -8.58 -13.37 3.37
CA LEU A 327 -8.54 -13.78 1.97
C LEU A 327 -8.09 -12.55 1.15
N GLU A 328 -6.95 -12.73 0.50
CA GLU A 328 -6.22 -11.88 -0.44
C GLU A 328 -7.01 -10.71 -1.09
N GLY A 329 -6.37 -9.52 -1.18
CA GLY A 329 -6.48 -8.79 -2.46
C GLY A 329 -6.46 -7.26 -2.46
N THR A 330 -6.97 -6.55 -1.45
CA THR A 330 -7.26 -5.10 -1.64
C THR A 330 -6.52 -4.16 -0.70
N TRP A 331 -6.38 -4.50 0.58
CA TRP A 331 -5.82 -3.58 1.58
C TRP A 331 -4.29 -3.71 1.75
N ASN A 332 -3.72 -4.87 1.37
CA ASN A 332 -2.28 -5.15 1.38
C ASN A 332 -1.56 -4.69 0.09
N ARG A 333 -2.28 -4.12 -0.88
CA ARG A 333 -1.73 -3.79 -2.23
C ARG A 333 -1.28 -2.34 -2.39
N GLU A 334 -1.78 -1.45 -1.56
CA GLU A 334 -1.30 -0.08 -1.55
C GLU A 334 -0.21 0.00 -0.48
N ASN A 335 1.05 0.08 -0.91
CA ASN A 335 2.04 0.71 -0.04
C ASN A 335 1.40 2.07 0.31
N LEU A 336 1.24 2.40 1.58
CA LEU A 336 0.79 3.73 1.97
C LEU A 336 2.03 4.55 2.29
N SER A 337 2.00 5.85 2.04
CA SER A 337 2.99 6.79 2.54
C SER A 337 2.37 7.72 3.53
N PHE A 338 3.15 8.07 4.55
CA PHE A 338 2.80 9.12 5.47
C PHE A 338 3.68 10.34 5.25
N LYS A 339 3.09 11.51 5.44
CA LYS A 339 3.79 12.80 5.52
C LYS A 339 3.34 13.53 6.77
N LEU A 340 4.30 14.10 7.50
CA LEU A 340 4.02 14.98 8.62
C LEU A 340 4.28 16.43 8.19
N SER A 341 3.22 17.23 8.15
CA SER A 341 3.30 18.67 7.96
C SER A 341 2.90 19.40 9.24
N SER A 342 3.52 20.55 9.49
CA SER A 342 3.22 21.36 10.66
C SER A 342 1.77 21.90 10.64
N SER A 343 1.26 22.27 9.46
CA SER A 343 -0.08 22.86 9.28
C SER A 343 -1.19 21.84 9.02
N ASN A 344 -0.87 20.77 8.28
CA ASN A 344 -1.87 19.77 7.85
C ASN A 344 -1.84 18.49 8.70
N GLY A 345 -0.96 18.43 9.70
CA GLY A 345 -0.76 17.26 10.56
C GLY A 345 -0.18 16.06 9.82
N LEU A 346 -0.42 14.86 10.37
CA LEU A 346 0.02 13.61 9.75
C LEU A 346 -1.02 13.17 8.71
N VAL A 347 -0.60 13.04 7.46
CA VAL A 347 -1.47 12.65 6.34
C VAL A 347 -0.96 11.33 5.75
N ILE A 348 -1.84 10.34 5.67
CA ILE A 348 -1.60 9.04 5.05
C ILE A 348 -2.26 9.03 3.67
N THR A 349 -1.50 8.66 2.65
CA THR A 349 -1.94 8.61 1.24
C THR A 349 -1.39 7.34 0.59
N PRO A 350 -1.99 6.84 -0.50
CA PRO A 350 -1.38 5.77 -1.30
C PRO A 350 0.03 6.17 -1.74
N PHE A 351 1.02 5.33 -1.43
CA PHE A 351 2.39 5.46 -1.89
C PHE A 351 2.44 5.13 -3.37
N ASN A 352 2.30 6.17 -4.18
CA ASN A 352 2.73 6.12 -5.56
C ASN A 352 4.25 6.31 -5.59
N THR A 353 4.99 5.33 -6.10
CA THR A 353 6.42 5.52 -6.47
C THR A 353 6.60 6.45 -7.67
N MET A 354 5.55 7.15 -8.09
CA MET A 354 5.56 7.99 -9.28
C MET A 354 4.70 9.21 -8.97
N THR A 355 5.36 10.34 -8.79
CA THR A 355 4.77 11.61 -9.16
C THR A 355 4.14 11.41 -10.53
N SER A 356 2.88 11.78 -10.68
CA SER A 356 2.24 11.99 -11.98
C SER A 356 2.83 13.21 -12.69
N SER A 357 4.15 13.33 -12.70
CA SER A 357 4.88 14.00 -13.77
C SER A 357 4.79 13.05 -14.95
N HIS A 358 4.35 13.52 -16.11
CA HIS A 358 4.44 12.80 -17.38
C HIS A 358 5.69 11.92 -17.39
N SER A 359 5.50 10.60 -17.26
CA SER A 359 6.62 9.65 -17.32
C SER A 359 7.33 9.93 -18.64
N ALA A 360 8.65 10.09 -18.59
CA ALA A 360 9.43 10.11 -19.82
C ALA A 360 9.01 8.91 -20.67
N PRO A 361 8.78 9.10 -21.98
CA PRO A 361 8.27 8.04 -22.83
C PRO A 361 9.26 6.87 -22.82
N VAL A 362 8.74 5.64 -22.83
CA VAL A 362 9.56 4.42 -22.78
C VAL A 362 10.33 4.25 -24.09
N ARG A 363 11.65 4.07 -24.00
CA ARG A 363 12.50 3.79 -25.16
C ARG A 363 12.34 2.33 -25.61
N ILE A 364 11.87 2.12 -26.84
CA ILE A 364 11.82 0.81 -27.50
C ILE A 364 12.97 0.71 -28.52
N ALA A 365 13.87 -0.25 -28.33
CA ALA A 365 14.99 -0.51 -29.24
C ALA A 365 14.55 -1.45 -30.36
N LYS A 366 14.60 -0.99 -31.61
CA LYS A 366 14.40 -1.82 -32.80
C LYS A 366 15.72 -2.44 -33.22
N ILE A 367 15.85 -3.75 -33.10
CA ILE A 367 17.07 -4.51 -33.46
C ILE A 367 16.67 -5.69 -34.34
N ALA A 368 17.16 -5.72 -35.57
CA ALA A 368 16.90 -6.80 -36.53
C ALA A 368 15.39 -7.16 -36.67
N GLY A 369 14.52 -6.14 -36.67
CA GLY A 369 13.06 -6.32 -36.78
C GLY A 369 12.34 -6.69 -35.48
N ARG A 370 13.06 -6.81 -34.36
CA ARG A 370 12.50 -7.08 -33.02
C ARG A 370 12.42 -5.80 -32.21
N TYR A 371 11.40 -5.70 -31.37
CA TYR A 371 11.14 -4.56 -30.50
C TYR A 371 11.53 -4.93 -29.06
N LEU A 372 12.61 -4.34 -28.56
CA LEU A 372 13.23 -4.77 -27.31
C LEU A 372 13.28 -3.63 -26.29
N ILE A 373 13.00 -3.95 -25.03
CA ILE A 373 13.17 -3.04 -23.90
C ILE A 373 14.12 -3.69 -22.91
N PHE A 374 15.25 -3.02 -22.70
CA PHE A 374 16.31 -3.50 -21.83
C PHE A 374 16.25 -2.93 -20.41
N ASP A 375 15.52 -1.83 -20.21
CA ASP A 375 15.39 -1.21 -18.90
C ASP A 375 14.31 -1.92 -18.06
N SER A 376 14.66 -2.28 -16.83
CA SER A 376 13.77 -2.93 -15.86
C SER A 376 12.68 -2.00 -15.37
N GLU A 377 12.95 -0.70 -15.24
CA GLU A 377 11.95 0.27 -14.77
C GLU A 377 10.90 0.50 -15.85
N ALA A 378 11.32 0.72 -17.10
CA ALA A 378 10.45 0.74 -18.26
C ALA A 378 9.58 -0.53 -18.39
N ALA A 379 10.17 -1.73 -18.23
CA ALA A 379 9.41 -2.98 -18.28
C ALA A 379 8.36 -3.07 -17.16
N ALA A 380 8.69 -2.61 -15.95
CA ALA A 380 7.75 -2.58 -14.83
C ALA A 380 6.62 -1.54 -15.04
N LEU A 381 6.93 -0.39 -15.62
CA LEU A 381 5.98 0.66 -15.99
C LEU A 381 4.93 0.14 -16.97
N LEU A 382 5.37 -0.45 -18.09
CA LEU A 382 4.46 -0.98 -19.11
C LEU A 382 3.53 -2.06 -18.55
N ARG A 383 4.04 -2.93 -17.69
CA ARG A 383 3.25 -4.00 -17.07
C ARG A 383 2.17 -3.48 -16.11
N ARG A 384 2.48 -2.41 -15.37
CA ARG A 384 1.58 -1.84 -14.35
C ARG A 384 0.56 -0.88 -14.93
N ASN A 385 0.97 -0.07 -15.91
CA ASN A 385 0.17 1.04 -16.40
C ASN A 385 -0.50 0.71 -17.75
N GLU A 386 0.13 -0.10 -18.59
CA GLU A 386 -0.32 -0.39 -19.96
C GLU A 386 -0.78 -1.84 -20.16
N ASN A 387 -0.76 -2.67 -19.11
CA ASN A 387 -1.09 -4.11 -19.17
C ASN A 387 -0.24 -4.92 -20.18
N ILE A 388 0.93 -4.41 -20.56
CA ILE A 388 1.83 -5.04 -21.54
C ILE A 388 2.96 -5.76 -20.80
N ASN A 389 3.05 -7.07 -21.04
CA ASN A 389 4.04 -7.92 -20.40
C ASN A 389 5.29 -8.13 -21.27
N GLY A 390 5.10 -8.18 -22.59
CA GLY A 390 6.10 -8.70 -23.52
C GLY A 390 6.49 -10.15 -23.22
N THR A 391 7.51 -10.62 -23.93
CA THR A 391 8.15 -11.92 -23.70
C THR A 391 9.57 -11.67 -23.25
N LEU A 392 9.92 -12.10 -22.02
CA LEU A 392 11.28 -11.99 -21.52
C LEU A 392 12.21 -12.84 -22.39
N ALA A 393 13.31 -12.24 -22.84
CA ALA A 393 14.31 -12.86 -23.68
C ALA A 393 15.68 -12.77 -23.01
N GLY A 394 16.41 -13.89 -22.99
CA GLY A 394 17.77 -13.96 -22.45
C GLY A 394 17.86 -14.68 -21.10
N THR A 395 19.10 -14.81 -20.63
CA THR A 395 19.46 -15.45 -19.35
C THR A 395 20.38 -14.52 -18.59
N ALA A 396 20.25 -14.47 -17.26
CA ALA A 396 21.21 -13.72 -16.45
C ALA A 396 22.62 -14.32 -16.61
N PRO A 397 23.69 -13.53 -16.83
CA PRO A 397 25.05 -14.06 -16.95
C PRO A 397 25.51 -14.91 -15.75
N GLN A 398 24.97 -14.62 -14.56
CA GLN A 398 25.24 -15.36 -13.32
C GLN A 398 24.42 -16.65 -13.18
N GLN A 399 23.40 -16.86 -14.01
CA GLN A 399 22.52 -18.03 -14.02
C GLN A 399 22.22 -18.43 -15.48
N PRO A 400 23.18 -19.08 -16.18
CA PRO A 400 23.09 -19.37 -17.61
C PRO A 400 22.13 -20.53 -17.96
N THR A 401 21.44 -21.13 -16.99
CA THR A 401 20.43 -22.16 -17.24
C THR A 401 19.17 -21.55 -17.87
N GLN A 402 18.41 -22.36 -18.62
CA GLN A 402 17.23 -21.92 -19.38
C GLN A 402 16.16 -21.35 -18.44
N ASN A 403 16.16 -20.02 -18.27
CA ASN A 403 15.26 -19.35 -17.34
C ASN A 403 14.66 -18.10 -17.98
N ILE A 404 13.54 -18.29 -18.66
CA ILE A 404 12.77 -17.25 -19.34
C ILE A 404 12.34 -16.15 -18.35
N PHE A 405 12.27 -16.43 -17.04
CA PHE A 405 11.79 -15.48 -16.04
C PHE A 405 12.87 -14.53 -15.46
N LEU A 406 14.15 -14.75 -15.76
CA LEU A 406 15.25 -14.08 -15.06
C LEU A 406 16.10 -13.14 -15.93
N GLY A 407 15.70 -12.88 -17.18
CA GLY A 407 16.50 -12.09 -18.12
C GLY A 407 15.70 -10.98 -18.80
N LEU A 408 16.27 -9.77 -18.82
CA LEU A 408 15.95 -8.74 -19.82
C LEU A 408 16.83 -8.97 -21.06
N PRO A 409 16.41 -8.50 -22.25
CA PRO A 409 15.27 -7.61 -22.52
C PRO A 409 13.89 -8.26 -22.47
N ILE A 410 12.83 -7.47 -22.35
CA ILE A 410 11.49 -7.88 -22.83
C ILE A 410 11.39 -7.61 -24.31
N GLU A 411 10.87 -8.58 -25.05
CA GLU A 411 10.49 -8.46 -26.44
C GLU A 411 8.99 -8.14 -26.54
N LEU A 412 8.69 -7.03 -27.21
CA LEU A 412 7.32 -6.64 -27.54
C LEU A 412 6.96 -7.20 -28.91
N ARG A 413 5.69 -7.58 -29.05
CA ARG A 413 5.13 -7.87 -30.38
C ARG A 413 4.94 -6.56 -31.16
N PRO A 414 4.96 -6.60 -32.50
CA PRO A 414 4.75 -5.41 -33.32
C PRO A 414 3.47 -4.66 -32.95
N GLU A 415 2.38 -5.39 -32.67
CA GLU A 415 1.08 -4.81 -32.34
C GLU A 415 1.08 -4.12 -30.96
N GLU A 416 1.85 -4.65 -30.00
CA GLU A 416 2.02 -4.04 -28.67
C GLU A 416 2.88 -2.77 -28.76
N ALA A 417 3.99 -2.83 -29.51
CA ALA A 417 4.87 -1.69 -29.72
C ALA A 417 4.10 -0.54 -30.41
N GLU A 418 3.28 -0.86 -31.40
CA GLU A 418 2.45 0.14 -32.07
C GLU A 418 1.40 0.75 -31.14
N SER A 419 0.70 -0.06 -30.35
CA SER A 419 -0.28 0.46 -29.38
C SER A 419 0.37 1.46 -28.40
N LEU A 420 1.61 1.19 -27.97
CA LEU A 420 2.36 2.10 -27.11
C LEU A 420 2.78 3.40 -27.81
N LEU A 421 3.11 3.33 -29.10
CA LEU A 421 3.43 4.51 -29.91
C LEU A 421 2.19 5.37 -30.14
N GLN A 422 1.04 4.77 -30.46
CA GLN A 422 -0.23 5.48 -30.66
C GLN A 422 -0.69 6.23 -29.40
N LYS A 423 -0.47 5.63 -28.21
CA LYS A 423 -0.77 6.28 -26.92
C LYS A 423 0.26 7.33 -26.48
N ASN A 424 1.33 7.56 -27.25
CA ASN A 424 2.47 8.40 -26.86
C ASN A 424 3.13 7.99 -25.53
N VAL A 425 3.06 6.72 -25.16
CA VAL A 425 3.67 6.18 -23.93
C VAL A 425 5.11 5.75 -24.18
N ALA A 426 5.44 5.39 -25.42
CA ALA A 426 6.77 4.95 -25.84
C ALA A 426 7.22 5.64 -27.13
N TYR A 427 8.51 5.54 -27.43
CA TYR A 427 9.10 5.97 -28.69
C TYR A 427 10.04 4.90 -29.24
N LEU A 428 10.15 4.83 -30.57
CA LEU A 428 10.91 3.80 -31.27
C LEU A 428 12.27 4.34 -31.74
N VAL A 429 13.34 3.62 -31.40
CA VAL A 429 14.72 3.96 -31.77
C VAL A 429 15.33 2.83 -32.60
N ASP A 430 15.93 3.16 -33.74
CA ASP A 430 16.82 2.23 -34.44
C ASP A 430 18.15 2.16 -33.67
N ASP A 431 18.30 1.10 -32.88
CA ASP A 431 19.43 0.99 -31.95
C ASP A 431 20.76 0.83 -32.69
N VAL A 432 20.75 0.15 -33.84
CA VAL A 432 21.96 -0.08 -34.65
C VAL A 432 22.45 1.25 -35.23
N ALA A 433 21.55 2.03 -35.82
CA ALA A 433 21.89 3.34 -36.36
C ALA A 433 22.32 4.32 -35.26
N ALA A 434 21.63 4.31 -34.11
CA ALA A 434 21.94 5.16 -32.97
C ALA A 434 23.34 4.85 -32.39
N HIS A 435 23.69 3.57 -32.25
CA HIS A 435 25.03 3.17 -31.78
C HIS A 435 26.12 3.52 -32.79
N GLN A 436 25.88 3.31 -34.09
CA GLN A 436 26.83 3.72 -35.14
C GLN A 436 27.08 5.24 -35.10
N ALA A 437 26.02 6.05 -35.00
CA ALA A 437 26.14 7.50 -34.87
C ALA A 437 26.92 7.91 -33.61
N GLY A 438 26.66 7.27 -32.47
CA GLY A 438 27.39 7.51 -31.22
C GLY A 438 28.87 7.10 -31.29
N LEU A 439 29.21 6.02 -32.01
CA LEU A 439 30.59 5.60 -32.23
C LEU A 439 31.35 6.56 -33.14
N HIS A 440 30.70 7.11 -34.16
CA HIS A 440 31.31 8.05 -35.11
C HIS A 440 31.47 9.47 -34.54
N ASN A 441 30.65 9.87 -33.57
CA ASN A 441 30.73 11.19 -32.93
C ASN A 441 30.84 11.08 -31.40
N PRO A 442 32.06 10.84 -30.86
CA PRO A 442 32.26 10.57 -29.45
C PRO A 442 32.05 11.84 -28.61
N ASN A 443 30.99 11.85 -27.80
CA ASN A 443 30.79 12.88 -26.78
C ASN A 443 31.72 12.64 -25.58
N ASN A 444 32.82 13.39 -25.52
CA ASN A 444 33.83 13.28 -24.46
C ASN A 444 33.26 13.60 -23.06
N GLU A 445 32.26 14.47 -22.95
CA GLU A 445 31.63 14.80 -21.68
C GLU A 445 30.74 13.67 -21.18
N ALA A 446 29.90 13.10 -22.05
CA ALA A 446 29.08 11.94 -21.73
C ALA A 446 29.96 10.74 -21.30
N ARG A 447 31.09 10.53 -21.98
CA ARG A 447 32.08 9.51 -21.61
C ARG A 447 32.66 9.75 -20.22
N ARG A 448 32.99 11.00 -19.87
CA ARG A 448 33.51 11.36 -18.54
C ARG A 448 32.47 11.08 -17.44
N LEU A 449 31.24 11.55 -17.63
CA LEU A 449 30.13 11.34 -16.70
C LEU A 449 29.85 9.85 -16.48
N TYR A 450 29.92 9.05 -17.56
CA TYR A 450 29.79 7.61 -17.47
C TYR A 450 30.89 6.97 -16.62
N LEU A 451 32.15 7.31 -16.87
CA LEU A 451 33.29 6.79 -16.12
C LEU A 451 33.20 7.14 -14.62
N ASP A 452 32.77 8.36 -14.30
CA ASP A 452 32.54 8.76 -12.91
C ASP A 452 31.38 7.99 -12.28
N SER A 453 30.29 7.77 -13.01
CA SER A 453 29.17 6.93 -12.53
C SER A 453 29.60 5.48 -12.25
N LEU A 454 30.49 4.92 -13.08
CA LEU A 454 31.05 3.58 -12.87
C LEU A 454 31.97 3.52 -11.65
N ARG A 455 32.77 4.57 -11.41
CA ARG A 455 33.62 4.67 -10.22
C ARG A 455 32.79 4.70 -8.95
N THR A 456 31.76 5.56 -8.90
CA THR A 456 30.84 5.63 -7.76
C THR A 456 30.16 4.29 -7.51
N LYS A 457 29.59 3.65 -8.54
CA LYS A 457 28.96 2.32 -8.42
C LYS A 457 29.92 1.26 -7.91
N LYS A 458 31.16 1.25 -8.41
CA LYS A 458 32.22 0.33 -7.95
C LYS A 458 32.54 0.54 -6.47
N ASP A 459 32.66 1.78 -6.02
CA ASP A 459 32.99 2.10 -4.63
C ASP A 459 31.83 1.72 -3.69
N THR A 460 30.59 2.00 -4.08
CA THR A 460 29.39 1.53 -3.34
C THR A 460 29.34 0.00 -3.28
N ALA A 461 29.59 -0.69 -4.39
CA ALA A 461 29.60 -2.15 -4.43
C ALA A 461 30.67 -2.75 -3.51
N ARG A 462 31.88 -2.14 -3.48
CA ARG A 462 32.97 -2.55 -2.58
C ARG A 462 32.59 -2.39 -1.11
N GLN A 463 31.95 -1.28 -0.74
CA GLN A 463 31.49 -1.05 0.63
C GLN A 463 30.46 -2.09 1.06
N VAL A 464 29.47 -2.38 0.21
CA VAL A 464 28.43 -3.39 0.49
C VAL A 464 29.03 -4.80 0.61
N LEU A 465 29.96 -5.17 -0.26
CA LEU A 465 30.67 -6.46 -0.18
C LEU A 465 31.52 -6.58 1.09
N ALA A 466 32.22 -5.51 1.49
CA ALA A 466 32.99 -5.48 2.72
C ALA A 466 32.08 -5.64 3.95
N GLU A 467 30.93 -4.98 3.97
CA GLU A 467 29.92 -5.11 5.03
C GLU A 467 29.31 -6.52 5.09
N LYS A 468 29.05 -7.14 3.93
CA LYS A 468 28.56 -8.53 3.87
C LYS A 468 29.62 -9.52 4.38
N ASN A 469 30.87 -9.34 3.98
CA ASN A 469 31.97 -10.19 4.43
C ASN A 469 32.24 -10.02 5.92
N SER A 470 32.14 -8.80 6.48
CA SER A 470 32.28 -8.57 7.91
C SER A 470 31.12 -9.17 8.71
N LYS A 471 29.87 -9.07 8.23
CA LYS A 471 28.71 -9.74 8.83
C LYS A 471 28.85 -11.26 8.81
N ARG A 472 29.27 -11.84 7.68
CA ARG A 472 29.50 -13.29 7.55
C ARG A 472 30.65 -13.77 8.45
N ALA A 473 31.72 -13.00 8.57
CA ALA A 473 32.82 -13.30 9.47
C ALA A 473 32.39 -13.24 10.95
N ALA A 474 31.55 -12.26 11.32
CA ALA A 474 30.98 -12.15 12.66
C ALA A 474 30.06 -13.35 12.99
N GLU A 475 29.20 -13.77 12.07
CA GLU A 475 28.34 -14.96 12.23
C GLU A 475 29.15 -16.26 12.39
N VAL A 476 30.23 -16.43 11.63
CA VAL A 476 31.11 -17.61 11.73
C VAL A 476 31.87 -17.61 13.07
N ALA A 477 32.34 -16.44 13.52
CA ALA A 477 33.00 -16.27 14.82
C ALA A 477 32.03 -16.57 15.98
N GLU A 478 30.77 -16.14 15.89
CA GLU A 478 29.75 -16.41 16.91
C GLU A 478 29.40 -17.91 17.00
N LYS A 479 29.36 -18.61 15.85
CA LYS A 479 29.17 -20.07 15.80
C LYS A 479 30.36 -20.83 16.40
N HIS A 480 31.60 -20.40 16.15
CA HIS A 480 32.80 -21.01 16.74
C HIS A 480 32.91 -20.72 18.25
N GLY A 481 32.46 -19.55 18.72
CA GLY A 481 32.40 -19.22 20.14
C GLY A 481 31.41 -20.09 20.95
N LYS A 482 30.29 -20.50 20.33
CA LYS A 482 29.30 -21.40 20.96
C LYS A 482 29.74 -22.87 20.98
N ALA A 483 30.51 -23.32 19.98
CA ALA A 483 31.06 -24.68 19.94
C ALA A 483 32.09 -24.97 21.04
N ARG A 484 32.85 -23.95 21.48
CA ARG A 484 33.86 -24.08 22.55
C ARG A 484 33.28 -24.19 23.98
N ARG A 485 31.95 -24.04 24.16
CA ARG A 485 31.28 -24.03 25.48
C ARG A 485 30.36 -25.25 25.75
N ARG A 486 30.33 -26.27 24.90
CA ARG A 486 29.55 -27.50 25.16
C ARG A 486 30.47 -28.67 25.51
N ALA A 487 30.34 -29.17 26.75
CA ALA A 487 30.86 -30.47 27.19
C ALA A 487 30.09 -31.61 26.49
N PRO A 488 30.67 -32.82 26.34
CA PRO A 488 30.11 -33.87 25.51
C PRO A 488 28.96 -34.59 26.22
N ILE A 489 27.80 -34.69 25.56
CA ILE A 489 26.71 -35.60 25.92
C ILE A 489 26.34 -36.40 24.66
N ASN A 490 26.09 -37.69 24.89
CA ASN A 490 25.97 -38.79 23.94
C ASN A 490 25.05 -38.55 22.72
N PRO A 491 25.33 -39.23 21.59
CA PRO A 491 24.47 -39.23 20.42
C PRO A 491 23.42 -40.34 20.55
N ASP A 492 22.15 -39.97 20.51
CA ASP A 492 21.07 -40.73 19.85
C ASP A 492 19.77 -39.95 20.03
N GLU A 493 19.27 -39.37 18.93
CA GLU A 493 17.86 -39.38 18.51
C GLU A 493 17.69 -38.46 17.30
N ASP A 494 17.44 -39.09 16.15
CA ASP A 494 16.97 -38.48 14.92
C ASP A 494 15.56 -37.91 15.06
N ALA A 495 15.30 -36.72 14.49
CA ALA A 495 14.14 -36.48 13.63
C ALA A 495 14.06 -35.02 13.12
N VAL A 496 14.31 -34.88 11.81
CA VAL A 496 13.48 -34.18 10.82
C VAL A 496 12.66 -32.96 11.30
N SER A 497 13.09 -31.76 10.90
CA SER A 497 12.18 -30.65 10.60
C SER A 497 12.76 -29.73 9.54
N GLY A 498 12.03 -29.60 8.44
CA GLY A 498 12.41 -28.90 7.22
C GLY A 498 12.53 -27.38 7.40
N ASN A 499 13.69 -26.85 7.02
CA ASN A 499 13.98 -25.43 6.92
C ASN A 499 13.32 -24.82 5.68
N ASN A 500 12.10 -24.30 5.81
CA ASN A 500 11.45 -23.48 4.78
C ASN A 500 11.41 -21.97 5.13
N GLN A 501 12.01 -21.52 6.24
CA GLN A 501 11.95 -20.11 6.65
C GLN A 501 13.17 -19.27 6.23
N THR A 502 14.29 -19.91 5.87
CA THR A 502 15.55 -19.22 5.55
C THR A 502 15.53 -18.56 4.16
N GLU A 503 14.70 -19.04 3.22
CA GLU A 503 14.71 -18.53 1.84
C GLU A 503 14.07 -17.13 1.69
N THR A 504 13.17 -16.73 2.60
CA THR A 504 12.42 -15.48 2.45
C THR A 504 13.23 -14.24 2.85
N ILE A 505 14.15 -14.39 3.82
CA ILE A 505 15.04 -13.32 4.30
C ILE A 505 16.17 -13.06 3.28
N THR A 506 16.64 -14.11 2.60
CA THR A 506 17.65 -13.97 1.53
C THR A 506 17.11 -13.18 0.34
N ARG A 507 15.82 -13.34 -0.02
CA ARG A 507 15.21 -12.64 -1.18
C ARG A 507 15.10 -11.12 -1.03
N GLN A 508 14.91 -10.59 0.18
CA GLN A 508 14.82 -9.14 0.42
C GLN A 508 16.19 -8.45 0.52
N GLN A 509 17.24 -9.17 0.91
CA GLN A 509 18.61 -8.67 0.90
C GLN A 509 19.28 -8.84 -0.48
N ASP A 510 18.88 -9.86 -1.24
CA ASP A 510 19.32 -10.06 -2.63
C ASP A 510 18.77 -9.01 -3.61
N SER A 511 17.69 -8.29 -3.28
CA SER A 511 17.16 -7.24 -4.16
C SER A 511 18.06 -6.00 -4.20
N VAL A 512 18.76 -5.69 -3.10
CA VAL A 512 19.78 -4.62 -3.07
C VAL A 512 21.05 -5.07 -3.81
N LEU A 513 21.38 -6.36 -3.74
CA LEU A 513 22.52 -6.93 -4.48
C LEU A 513 22.24 -7.04 -5.99
N LYS A 514 20.99 -7.26 -6.41
CA LYS A 514 20.60 -7.29 -7.84
C LYS A 514 20.68 -5.92 -8.53
N SER A 515 20.71 -4.81 -7.80
CA SER A 515 20.89 -3.47 -8.38
C SER A 515 22.37 -3.06 -8.52
N LEU A 516 23.32 -3.93 -8.16
CA LEU A 516 24.77 -3.68 -8.28
C LEU A 516 25.35 -4.13 -9.63
N GLY A 517 24.52 -4.24 -10.67
CA GLY A 517 25.00 -4.46 -12.03
C GLY A 517 25.99 -3.36 -12.41
N VAL A 518 27.28 -3.74 -12.54
CA VAL A 518 28.35 -2.83 -12.97
C VAL A 518 28.13 -2.40 -14.43
N THR A 519 27.43 -3.22 -15.21
CA THR A 519 27.05 -2.92 -16.59
C THR A 519 25.65 -2.29 -16.60
N PRO A 520 25.49 -1.06 -17.12
CA PRO A 520 24.16 -0.49 -17.30
C PRO A 520 23.32 -1.39 -18.21
N THR A 521 22.03 -1.53 -17.91
CA THR A 521 21.09 -2.34 -18.70
C THR A 521 20.75 -1.68 -20.04
N SER A 522 20.94 -0.37 -20.17
CA SER A 522 20.71 0.38 -21.41
C SER A 522 21.85 1.37 -21.66
N SER A 523 22.19 1.58 -22.93
CA SER A 523 23.13 2.60 -23.40
C SER A 523 22.49 3.97 -23.61
N GLY A 524 21.18 4.13 -23.33
CA GLY A 524 20.43 5.36 -23.63
C GLY A 524 21.07 6.64 -23.09
N SER A 525 21.62 6.61 -21.87
CA SER A 525 22.30 7.77 -21.27
C SER A 525 23.66 8.11 -21.89
N LEU A 526 24.18 7.28 -22.80
CA LEU A 526 25.45 7.47 -23.51
C LEU A 526 25.27 7.88 -24.97
N ILE A 527 24.04 7.81 -25.48
CA ILE A 527 23.69 8.17 -26.85
C ILE A 527 23.07 9.58 -26.79
N SER A 528 23.53 10.49 -27.66
CA SER A 528 22.91 11.81 -27.74
C SER A 528 21.44 11.67 -28.15
N PRO A 529 20.51 12.46 -27.56
CA PRO A 529 19.14 12.57 -28.06
C PRO A 529 19.07 12.87 -29.57
N ASP A 530 20.05 13.60 -30.12
CA ASP A 530 20.14 13.91 -31.56
C ASP A 530 20.47 12.68 -32.42
N ALA A 531 21.12 11.67 -31.83
CA ALA A 531 21.43 10.39 -32.47
C ALA A 531 20.26 9.40 -32.35
N GLU A 532 19.30 9.65 -31.46
CA GLU A 532 18.04 8.92 -31.38
C GLU A 532 17.09 9.40 -32.49
N ARG A 533 17.33 8.97 -33.74
CA ARG A 533 16.32 9.16 -34.79
C ARG A 533 15.05 8.41 -34.37
N SER A 534 13.98 9.16 -34.08
CA SER A 534 12.66 8.59 -33.87
C SER A 534 12.20 7.93 -35.17
N TYR A 535 12.09 6.60 -35.18
CA TYR A 535 11.58 5.90 -36.35
C TYR A 535 10.06 6.06 -36.40
N GLN A 536 9.55 6.74 -37.44
CA GLN A 536 8.13 6.67 -37.77
C GLN A 536 7.84 5.31 -38.39
N VAL A 537 6.91 4.57 -37.79
CA VAL A 537 6.49 3.25 -38.29
C VAL A 537 5.96 3.41 -39.71
N THR A 538 6.68 2.88 -40.69
CA THR A 538 6.37 3.02 -42.12
C THR A 538 5.22 2.14 -42.57
N ASN A 539 4.87 1.09 -41.81
CA ASN A 539 3.70 0.24 -42.00
C ASN A 539 3.15 -0.18 -40.64
N PRO A 540 1.99 0.33 -40.19
CA PRO A 540 1.36 -0.11 -38.96
C PRO A 540 0.99 -1.61 -39.07
N ALA A 541 1.44 -2.41 -38.10
CA ALA A 541 1.02 -3.79 -37.97
C ALA A 541 -0.38 -3.77 -37.36
N GLN A 542 -1.41 -3.86 -38.21
CA GLN A 542 -2.81 -3.85 -37.77
C GLN A 542 -3.08 -5.01 -36.81
N GLY A 543 -3.12 -4.69 -35.52
CA GLY A 543 -3.47 -5.63 -34.45
C GLY A 543 -4.77 -5.22 -33.75
N PRO A 544 -5.92 -5.16 -34.44
CA PRO A 544 -7.16 -4.65 -33.86
C PRO A 544 -7.62 -5.50 -32.66
N MET A 545 -7.43 -6.82 -32.69
CA MET A 545 -7.71 -7.68 -31.52
C MET A 545 -6.79 -7.34 -30.33
N CYS A 546 -5.51 -7.09 -30.58
CA CYS A 546 -4.55 -6.72 -29.53
C CYS A 546 -4.94 -5.38 -28.89
N GLY A 547 -5.22 -4.36 -29.71
CA GLY A 547 -5.68 -3.05 -29.24
C GLY A 547 -6.98 -3.14 -28.45
N PHE A 548 -7.98 -3.88 -28.95
CA PHE A 548 -9.25 -4.10 -28.26
C PHE A 548 -9.06 -4.74 -26.87
N LEU A 549 -8.25 -5.78 -26.79
CA LEU A 549 -8.00 -6.50 -25.53
C LEU A 549 -7.24 -5.62 -24.52
N LEU A 550 -6.26 -4.83 -24.97
CA LEU A 550 -5.53 -3.89 -24.10
C LEU A 550 -6.45 -2.78 -23.56
N THR A 551 -7.26 -2.17 -24.43
CA THR A 551 -8.22 -1.12 -24.03
C THR A 551 -9.30 -1.67 -23.11
N SER A 552 -9.65 -2.94 -23.25
CA SER A 552 -10.57 -3.66 -22.36
C SER A 552 -9.93 -4.09 -21.02
N GLY A 553 -8.64 -3.79 -20.80
CA GLY A 553 -7.94 -4.07 -19.54
C GLY A 553 -7.39 -5.50 -19.42
N TYR A 554 -7.38 -6.28 -20.49
CA TYR A 554 -6.83 -7.62 -20.48
C TYR A 554 -5.31 -7.62 -20.67
N TYR A 555 -4.68 -8.64 -20.11
CA TYR A 555 -3.28 -8.96 -20.34
C TYR A 555 -3.16 -10.08 -21.37
N MET A 556 -2.06 -10.10 -22.11
CA MET A 556 -1.82 -11.10 -23.15
C MET A 556 -0.42 -11.69 -23.08
N THR A 557 -0.30 -12.97 -23.43
CA THR A 557 0.96 -13.64 -23.75
C THR A 557 0.82 -14.42 -25.07
N PRO A 558 1.93 -14.86 -25.70
CA PRO A 558 1.84 -15.68 -26.91
C PRO A 558 0.99 -16.95 -26.71
N GLY A 559 0.01 -17.16 -27.59
CA GLY A 559 -0.91 -18.31 -27.54
C GLY A 559 -0.39 -19.57 -28.25
N LEU A 560 0.79 -19.52 -28.88
CA LEU A 560 1.28 -20.54 -29.80
C LEU A 560 1.25 -21.96 -29.21
N ARG A 561 1.59 -22.10 -27.92
CA ARG A 561 1.56 -23.40 -27.20
C ARG A 561 0.17 -24.05 -27.17
N PHE A 562 -0.89 -23.25 -27.28
CA PHE A 562 -2.28 -23.68 -27.24
C PHE A 562 -2.98 -23.56 -28.60
N GLY A 563 -2.21 -23.39 -29.69
CA GLY A 563 -2.76 -23.25 -31.04
C GLY A 563 -3.58 -21.97 -31.25
N ALA A 564 -3.27 -20.91 -30.50
CA ALA A 564 -3.94 -19.62 -30.62
C ALA A 564 -2.93 -18.48 -30.83
N LYS A 565 -3.42 -17.31 -31.29
CA LYS A 565 -2.58 -16.12 -31.42
C LYS A 565 -2.22 -15.58 -30.03
N TYR A 566 -3.20 -15.48 -29.14
CA TYR A 566 -3.03 -14.90 -27.80
C TYR A 566 -3.58 -15.80 -26.70
N SER A 567 -2.85 -15.88 -25.59
CA SER A 567 -3.40 -16.28 -24.31
C SER A 567 -3.86 -15.03 -23.57
N VAL A 568 -5.14 -14.92 -23.22
CA VAL A 568 -5.73 -13.71 -22.66
C VAL A 568 -6.07 -13.91 -21.18
N TYR A 569 -5.66 -12.97 -20.35
CA TYR A 569 -5.75 -13.04 -18.90
C TYR A 569 -6.55 -11.84 -18.37
N PRO A 570 -7.42 -12.02 -17.36
CA PRO A 570 -8.18 -10.94 -16.73
C PRO A 570 -7.31 -10.00 -15.88
N GLY A 571 -6.03 -10.33 -15.71
CA GLY A 571 -5.06 -9.60 -14.91
C GLY A 571 -3.66 -10.16 -15.18
N ASP A 572 -2.67 -9.68 -14.42
CA ASP A 572 -1.27 -10.05 -14.60
C ASP A 572 -1.04 -11.59 -14.68
N PRO A 573 -0.44 -12.12 -15.77
CA PRO A 573 -0.11 -13.53 -15.97
C PRO A 573 0.73 -14.22 -14.89
N LEU A 574 1.42 -13.48 -14.00
CA LEU A 574 2.10 -14.06 -12.83
C LEU A 574 1.13 -14.39 -11.69
N ARG A 575 -0.10 -13.87 -11.74
CA ARG A 575 -1.11 -14.02 -10.69
C ARG A 575 -2.37 -14.73 -11.19
N PHE A 576 -2.70 -14.55 -12.46
CA PHE A 576 -3.92 -15.07 -13.06
C PHE A 576 -3.62 -16.15 -14.10
N HIS A 577 -4.55 -17.10 -14.25
CA HIS A 577 -4.56 -18.01 -15.38
C HIS A 577 -5.28 -17.36 -16.57
N ALA A 578 -4.90 -17.76 -17.79
CA ALA A 578 -5.59 -17.29 -18.99
C ALA A 578 -7.03 -17.82 -19.01
N HIS A 579 -7.98 -16.96 -19.35
CA HIS A 579 -9.39 -17.32 -19.52
C HIS A 579 -9.71 -17.66 -20.97
N PHE A 580 -9.07 -16.98 -21.92
CA PHE A 580 -9.34 -17.15 -23.35
C PHE A 580 -8.09 -17.50 -24.13
N MET A 581 -8.26 -18.38 -25.12
CA MET A 581 -7.33 -18.56 -26.23
C MET A 581 -7.90 -17.82 -27.43
N ALA A 582 -7.25 -16.72 -27.84
CA ALA A 582 -7.83 -15.78 -28.79
C ALA A 582 -7.16 -15.80 -30.18
N ASN A 583 -8.00 -15.83 -31.21
CA ASN A 583 -7.63 -15.66 -32.62
C ASN A 583 -8.40 -14.49 -33.25
N GLN A 584 -7.76 -13.85 -34.24
CA GLN A 584 -8.36 -12.82 -35.05
C GLN A 584 -8.58 -13.36 -36.46
N TYR A 585 -9.70 -13.00 -37.06
CA TYR A 585 -10.06 -13.24 -38.45
C TYR A 585 -10.44 -11.92 -39.11
N ASP A 586 -10.37 -11.83 -40.44
CA ASP A 586 -10.92 -10.69 -41.18
C ASP A 586 -12.45 -10.74 -41.17
N TRP A 587 -13.10 -9.59 -41.38
CA TRP A 587 -14.55 -9.46 -41.20
C TRP A 587 -15.38 -10.40 -42.09
N ASP A 588 -14.98 -10.53 -43.34
CA ASP A 588 -15.62 -11.38 -44.34
C ASP A 588 -14.85 -12.69 -44.58
N GLU A 589 -13.92 -13.05 -43.69
CA GLU A 589 -13.16 -14.29 -43.80
C GLU A 589 -14.02 -15.50 -43.46
N GLU A 590 -14.09 -16.45 -44.39
CA GLU A 590 -14.72 -17.75 -44.12
C GLU A 590 -13.85 -18.55 -43.15
N ILE A 591 -14.33 -18.75 -41.92
CA ILE A 591 -13.63 -19.53 -40.91
C ILE A 591 -13.86 -21.03 -41.17
N PRO A 592 -12.82 -21.84 -41.47
CA PRO A 592 -12.98 -23.27 -41.64
C PRO A 592 -13.54 -23.91 -40.37
N VAL A 593 -14.55 -24.76 -40.49
CA VAL A 593 -15.17 -25.46 -39.34
C VAL A 593 -14.13 -26.26 -38.55
N LEU A 594 -13.13 -26.81 -39.24
CA LEU A 594 -12.03 -27.54 -38.59
C LEU A 594 -11.20 -26.65 -37.66
N ASP A 595 -11.02 -25.37 -37.97
CA ASP A 595 -10.28 -24.43 -37.12
C ASP A 595 -11.08 -24.09 -35.86
N ILE A 596 -12.40 -23.95 -35.98
CA ILE A 596 -13.31 -23.78 -34.83
C ILE A 596 -13.24 -25.01 -33.92
N VAL A 597 -13.33 -26.21 -34.51
CA VAL A 597 -13.25 -27.48 -33.78
C VAL A 597 -11.89 -27.65 -33.10
N ALA A 598 -10.79 -27.38 -33.82
CA ALA A 598 -9.44 -27.50 -33.30
C ALA A 598 -9.16 -26.47 -32.19
N GLY A 599 -9.48 -25.20 -32.42
CA GLY A 599 -9.33 -24.11 -31.44
C GLY A 599 -10.17 -24.36 -30.19
N GLY A 600 -11.45 -24.72 -30.37
CA GLY A 600 -12.34 -25.10 -29.27
C GLY A 600 -11.81 -26.28 -28.46
N ARG A 601 -11.31 -27.33 -29.13
CA ARG A 601 -10.73 -28.51 -28.46
C ARG A 601 -9.47 -28.15 -27.67
N LEU A 602 -8.55 -27.39 -28.26
CA LEU A 602 -7.29 -27.00 -27.60
C LEU A 602 -7.52 -26.08 -26.39
N ALA A 603 -8.45 -25.14 -26.50
CA ALA A 603 -8.80 -24.25 -25.39
C ALA A 603 -9.53 -24.99 -24.27
N THR A 604 -10.55 -25.79 -24.60
CA THR A 604 -11.36 -26.49 -23.60
C THR A 604 -10.55 -27.58 -22.86
N ALA A 605 -9.59 -28.23 -23.54
CA ALA A 605 -8.68 -29.19 -22.91
C ALA A 605 -7.87 -28.58 -21.75
N VAL A 606 -7.65 -27.27 -21.76
CA VAL A 606 -6.97 -26.53 -20.67
C VAL A 606 -7.95 -25.68 -19.85
N LYS A 607 -9.25 -25.97 -19.91
CA LYS A 607 -10.34 -25.28 -19.21
C LYS A 607 -10.42 -23.79 -19.54
N LYS A 608 -10.27 -23.44 -20.81
CA LYS A 608 -10.35 -22.07 -21.32
C LYS A 608 -11.37 -21.98 -22.45
N ALA A 609 -11.95 -20.81 -22.63
CA ALA A 609 -12.80 -20.52 -23.77
C ALA A 609 -11.95 -20.21 -25.01
N TYR A 610 -12.43 -20.64 -26.18
CA TYR A 610 -11.85 -20.22 -27.45
C TYR A 610 -12.51 -18.92 -27.90
N LEU A 611 -11.74 -17.85 -27.99
CA LEU A 611 -12.20 -16.52 -28.37
C LEU A 611 -11.83 -16.27 -29.83
N ILE A 612 -12.81 -15.94 -30.66
CA ILE A 612 -12.58 -15.45 -32.01
C ILE A 612 -13.11 -14.04 -32.12
N GLY A 613 -12.51 -13.22 -32.98
CA GLY A 613 -13.07 -11.91 -33.27
C GLY A 613 -12.55 -11.30 -34.55
N ALA A 614 -13.32 -10.34 -35.04
CA ALA A 614 -13.05 -9.59 -36.25
C ALA A 614 -13.41 -8.11 -36.04
N GLN A 615 -12.68 -7.22 -36.70
CA GLN A 615 -12.94 -5.80 -36.65
C GLN A 615 -14.08 -5.46 -37.59
N GLN A 616 -15.10 -4.74 -37.10
CA GLN A 616 -16.20 -4.31 -37.95
C GLN A 616 -15.74 -3.23 -38.94
N PRO A 617 -16.04 -3.36 -40.25
CA PRO A 617 -15.73 -2.33 -41.23
C PRO A 617 -16.46 -1.03 -40.88
N GLN A 618 -15.75 0.10 -40.99
CA GLN A 618 -16.32 1.41 -40.73
C GLN A 618 -17.39 1.72 -41.80
N THR A 619 -18.66 1.74 -41.40
CA THR A 619 -19.74 2.34 -42.19
C THR A 619 -19.75 3.85 -41.94
N ASN A 620 -19.83 4.65 -43.01
CA ASN A 620 -19.69 6.12 -43.06
C ASN A 620 -20.62 6.96 -42.13
N GLU A 621 -21.40 6.35 -41.23
CA GLU A 621 -22.42 7.03 -40.43
C GLU A 621 -22.09 7.17 -38.93
N THR A 622 -21.00 6.58 -38.43
CA THR A 622 -20.63 6.71 -37.00
C THR A 622 -19.13 6.92 -36.79
N VAL A 623 -18.77 7.98 -36.08
CA VAL A 623 -17.39 8.39 -35.69
C VAL A 623 -16.82 7.53 -34.54
N ASP A 624 -17.23 6.27 -34.45
CA ASP A 624 -16.69 5.33 -33.46
C ASP A 624 -15.63 4.47 -34.15
N ASP A 625 -14.41 4.50 -33.63
CA ASP A 625 -13.31 3.62 -34.05
C ASP A 625 -13.81 2.17 -34.11
N GLY A 626 -13.60 1.50 -35.24
CA GLY A 626 -14.29 0.25 -35.63
C GLY A 626 -14.40 -0.76 -34.49
N ASN A 627 -15.65 -1.03 -34.08
CA ASN A 627 -15.96 -1.85 -32.92
C ASN A 627 -15.56 -3.32 -33.18
N MET A 628 -14.90 -3.97 -32.23
CA MET A 628 -14.48 -5.37 -32.37
C MET A 628 -15.66 -6.29 -32.04
N ARG A 629 -16.03 -7.20 -32.96
CA ARG A 629 -17.00 -8.25 -32.66
C ARG A 629 -16.27 -9.51 -32.22
N THR A 630 -16.67 -10.08 -31.08
CA THR A 630 -16.05 -11.28 -30.53
C THR A 630 -17.07 -12.35 -30.19
N PHE A 631 -16.66 -13.62 -30.31
CA PHE A 631 -17.45 -14.79 -29.93
C PHE A 631 -16.60 -15.71 -29.07
N SER A 632 -17.19 -16.22 -28.00
CA SER A 632 -16.59 -17.23 -27.11
C SER A 632 -17.21 -18.59 -27.39
N ILE A 633 -16.37 -19.59 -27.61
CA ILE A 633 -16.76 -20.94 -28.02
C ILE A 633 -16.25 -21.92 -26.96
N GLU A 634 -17.15 -22.76 -26.47
CA GLU A 634 -16.89 -23.82 -25.50
C GLU A 634 -17.63 -25.10 -25.92
N TRP A 635 -17.04 -26.26 -25.66
CA TRP A 635 -17.73 -27.52 -25.89
C TRP A 635 -18.79 -27.75 -24.81
N ALA A 636 -20.05 -27.96 -25.22
CA ALA A 636 -21.19 -28.12 -24.32
C ALA A 636 -21.16 -29.40 -23.45
N ALA A 637 -20.18 -30.29 -23.65
CA ALA A 637 -20.05 -31.56 -22.95
C ALA A 637 -18.60 -31.78 -22.49
N MET A 638 -18.24 -31.18 -21.35
CA MET A 638 -17.15 -31.65 -20.49
C MET A 638 -17.46 -31.41 -19.02
#